data_AF-A0A2S4V9A5-F1
#
_entry.id   AF-A0A2S4V9A5-F1
#
_cell.length_a   1.000
_cell.length_b   1.000
_cell.length_c   1.000
_cell.angle_alpha   90.00
_cell.angle_beta   90.00
_cell.angle_gamma   90.00
#
_symmetry.space_group_name_H-M   'P 1'
#
loop_
_entity.id
_entity.type
_entity.pdbx_description
1 polymer ?
#
loop_
_entity_poly.entity_id
_entity_poly.type
_entity_poly.pdbx_seq_one_letter_code
_entity_poly.pdbx_strand_id
1 'polypeptide(L)'
;MVDAYLELATHPLRGRFDDEENAHYFGNLFDIEDLLERMEASASQPLQSLVDEWDVLIGNLEAARATSFEWRQSKIQERLETLRHIDPVTLESKPLSQVSECAICREEFSESEQILVQLPCHPSHLFHRDCIQTWLGKMCRVEVVLAG
;
A
#
# COMPACT_ATOMS: atom_id res chain seq x y z
N MET A 1 19.91 -3.61 -2.66
CA MET A 1 19.59 -2.27 -3.22
C MET A 1 18.84 -2.30 -4.55
N VAL A 2 19.37 -2.82 -5.68
CA VAL A 2 18.63 -2.80 -6.98
C VAL A 2 17.27 -3.50 -6.88
N ASP A 3 17.21 -4.66 -6.22
CA ASP A 3 15.97 -5.39 -6.02
C ASP A 3 14.96 -4.61 -5.17
N ALA A 4 15.42 -3.82 -4.20
CA ALA A 4 14.59 -2.94 -3.40
C ALA A 4 13.90 -1.87 -4.28
N TYR A 5 14.65 -1.26 -5.20
CA TYR A 5 14.09 -0.27 -6.11
C TYR A 5 13.14 -0.90 -7.13
N LEU A 6 13.45 -2.09 -7.63
CA LEU A 6 12.53 -2.84 -8.49
C LEU A 6 11.22 -3.16 -7.76
N GLU A 7 11.32 -3.65 -6.52
CA GLU A 7 10.18 -3.95 -5.66
C GLU A 7 9.30 -2.71 -5.43
N LEU A 8 9.90 -1.55 -5.13
CA LEU A 8 9.20 -0.28 -5.01
C LEU A 8 8.60 0.24 -6.33
N ALA A 9 9.20 -0.08 -7.47
CA ALA A 9 8.76 0.36 -8.79
C ALA A 9 7.60 -0.50 -9.33
N THR A 10 7.64 -1.82 -9.09
CA THR A 10 6.56 -2.75 -9.49
C THR A 10 5.36 -2.70 -8.56
N HIS A 11 5.55 -2.16 -7.35
CA HIS A 11 4.49 -1.94 -6.38
C HIS A 11 4.35 -0.44 -6.07
N PRO A 12 3.75 0.38 -6.95
CA PRO A 12 3.57 1.81 -6.69
C PRO A 12 2.57 2.10 -5.55
N LEU A 13 1.87 1.08 -5.06
CA LEU A 13 0.75 1.24 -4.13
C LEU A 13 1.03 0.66 -2.75
N ARG A 14 2.18 0.03 -2.52
CA ARG A 14 2.64 -0.37 -1.17
C ARG A 14 3.06 0.85 -0.35
N GLY A 15 3.18 0.64 0.96
CA GLY A 15 3.85 1.58 1.86
C GLY A 15 5.37 1.54 1.71
N ARG A 16 6.08 2.20 2.63
CA ARG A 16 7.54 2.05 2.78
C ARG A 16 7.90 0.61 3.18
N PHE A 17 9.17 0.27 3.12
CA PHE A 17 9.67 -0.99 3.69
C PHE A 17 9.46 -1.01 5.20
N ASP A 18 9.10 -2.18 5.73
CA ASP A 18 9.15 -2.43 7.17
C ASP A 18 10.58 -2.71 7.65
N ASP A 19 10.76 -2.91 8.96
CA ASP A 19 12.08 -3.11 9.55
C ASP A 19 12.77 -4.40 9.05
N GLU A 20 11.99 -5.45 8.76
CA GLU A 20 12.50 -6.73 8.25
C GLU A 20 12.94 -6.59 6.78
N GLU A 21 12.12 -5.95 5.95
CA GLU A 21 12.45 -5.64 4.57
C GLU A 21 13.64 -4.69 4.47
N ASN A 22 13.75 -3.70 5.36
CA ASN A 22 14.90 -2.82 5.42
C ASN A 22 16.17 -3.58 5.76
N ALA A 23 16.14 -4.44 6.78
CA ALA A 23 17.27 -5.31 7.09
C ALA A 23 17.64 -6.22 5.90
N HIS A 24 16.65 -6.73 5.16
CA HIS A 24 16.87 -7.57 4.00
C HIS A 24 17.51 -6.82 2.81
N TYR A 25 16.95 -5.67 2.43
CA TYR A 25 17.34 -4.93 1.23
C TYR A 25 18.56 -4.02 1.41
N PHE A 26 18.75 -3.55 2.65
CA PHE A 26 19.70 -2.50 3.02
C PHE A 26 20.64 -2.91 4.16
N GLY A 27 20.56 -4.15 4.69
CA GLY A 27 21.41 -4.58 5.81
C GLY A 27 22.92 -4.43 5.58
N ASN A 28 23.39 -4.46 4.32
CA ASN A 28 24.80 -4.26 3.99
C ASN A 28 25.24 -2.78 4.01
N LEU A 29 24.32 -1.80 4.15
CA LEU A 29 24.70 -0.39 4.30
C LEU A 29 25.45 -0.14 5.60
N PHE A 30 25.10 -0.86 6.67
CA PHE A 30 25.85 -0.83 7.93
C PHE A 30 27.31 -1.30 7.76
N ASP A 31 27.58 -2.18 6.80
CA ASP A 31 28.96 -2.59 6.47
C ASP A 31 29.72 -1.48 5.72
N ILE A 32 29.03 -0.62 4.97
CA ILE A 32 29.65 0.51 4.25
C ILE A 32 30.08 1.58 5.24
N GLU A 33 29.25 1.89 6.24
CA GLU A 33 29.60 2.84 7.31
C GLU A 33 30.83 2.38 8.09
N ASP A 34 30.88 1.11 8.53
CA ASP A 34 32.06 0.55 9.22
C ASP A 34 33.32 0.63 8.35
N LEU A 35 33.19 0.34 7.04
CA LEU A 35 34.31 0.45 6.11
C LEU A 35 34.78 1.89 5.93
N LEU A 36 33.88 2.87 5.87
CA LEU A 36 34.21 4.29 5.75
C LEU A 36 34.90 4.83 7.01
N GLU A 37 34.49 4.38 8.19
CA GLU A 37 35.14 4.75 9.46
C GLU A 37 36.59 4.25 9.56
N ARG A 38 36.90 3.13 8.90
CA ARG A 38 38.23 2.50 8.91
C ARG A 38 39.18 3.09 7.88
N MET A 39 38.68 3.90 6.95
CA MET A 39 39.47 4.57 5.91
C MET A 39 40.12 5.84 6.43
N GLU A 40 41.19 6.28 5.77
CA GLU A 40 41.79 7.58 6.05
C GLU A 40 40.78 8.70 5.72
N ALA A 41 40.68 9.69 6.60
CA ALA A 41 39.70 10.78 6.50
C ALA A 41 39.73 11.50 5.13
N SER A 42 40.92 11.66 4.55
CA SER A 42 41.10 12.29 3.23
C SER A 42 40.44 11.50 2.09
N ALA A 43 40.31 10.18 2.23
CA ALA A 43 39.68 9.29 1.27
C ALA A 43 38.20 9.00 1.61
N SER A 44 37.84 8.95 2.90
CA SER A 44 36.46 8.65 3.33
C SER A 44 35.53 9.86 3.27
N GLN A 45 36.01 11.08 3.52
CA GLN A 45 35.14 12.27 3.55
C GLN A 45 34.29 12.47 2.28
N PRO A 46 34.84 12.39 1.05
CA PRO A 46 34.02 12.54 -0.15
C PRO A 46 32.96 11.43 -0.30
N LEU A 47 33.28 10.21 0.13
CA LEU A 47 32.37 9.07 0.09
C LEU A 47 31.28 9.20 1.15
N GLN A 48 31.63 9.64 2.36
CA GLN A 48 30.66 9.90 3.42
C GLN A 48 29.66 10.96 3.00
N SER A 49 30.13 12.09 2.44
CA SER A 49 29.21 13.13 1.95
C SER A 49 28.25 12.62 0.88
N LEU A 50 28.69 11.70 0.02
CA LEU A 50 27.81 11.06 -0.96
C LEU A 50 26.79 10.15 -0.26
N VAL A 51 27.22 9.29 0.67
CA VAL A 51 26.30 8.41 1.42
C VAL A 51 25.25 9.23 2.18
N ASP A 52 25.67 10.29 2.87
CA ASP A 52 24.76 11.18 3.60
C ASP A 52 23.71 11.82 2.66
N GLU A 53 24.12 12.28 1.47
CA GLU A 53 23.18 12.80 0.46
C GLU A 53 22.19 11.74 -0.03
N TRP A 54 22.67 10.52 -0.27
CA TRP A 54 21.83 9.40 -0.68
C TRP A 54 20.82 9.03 0.41
N ASP A 55 21.24 8.96 1.67
CA ASP A 55 20.35 8.64 2.79
C ASP A 55 19.24 9.67 2.96
N VAL A 56 19.56 10.97 2.80
CA VAL A 56 18.55 12.03 2.81
C VAL A 56 17.55 11.86 1.66
N LEU A 57 18.02 11.57 0.44
CA LEU A 57 17.14 11.37 -0.72
C LEU A 57 16.23 10.16 -0.55
N ILE A 58 16.77 9.02 -0.09
CA ILE A 58 16.00 7.80 0.16
C ILE A 58 15.01 8.02 1.30
N GLY A 59 15.43 8.61 2.42
CA GLY A 59 14.55 8.93 3.54
C GLY A 59 13.37 9.81 3.12
N ASN A 60 13.61 10.83 2.29
CA ASN A 60 12.53 11.68 1.75
C ASN A 60 11.56 10.91 0.85
N LEU A 61 12.05 10.01 -0.01
CA LEU A 61 11.22 9.16 -0.87
C LEU A 61 10.38 8.18 -0.05
N GLU A 62 10.95 7.57 0.98
CA GLU A 62 10.24 6.66 1.88
C GLU A 62 9.18 7.37 2.70
N ALA A 63 9.48 8.55 3.23
CA ALA A 63 8.52 9.39 3.93
C ALA A 63 7.34 9.78 3.02
N ALA A 64 7.62 10.24 1.80
CA ALA A 64 6.59 10.58 0.83
C ALA A 64 5.70 9.38 0.46
N ARG A 65 6.30 8.18 0.32
CA ARG A 65 5.56 6.93 0.09
C ARG A 65 4.68 6.56 1.28
N ALA A 66 5.19 6.65 2.50
CA ALA A 66 4.43 6.37 3.72
C ALA A 66 3.23 7.30 3.84
N THR A 67 3.43 8.61 3.74
CA THR A 67 2.34 9.60 3.79
C THR A 67 1.31 9.37 2.69
N SER A 68 1.75 9.09 1.45
CA SER A 68 0.85 8.81 0.34
C SER A 68 0.04 7.52 0.54
N PHE A 69 0.64 6.50 1.15
CA PHE A 69 -0.04 5.25 1.48
C PHE A 69 -1.08 5.45 2.58
N GLU A 70 -0.71 6.09 3.68
CA GLU A 70 -1.60 6.40 4.80
C GLU A 70 -2.80 7.23 4.35
N TRP A 71 -2.56 8.28 3.55
CA TRP A 71 -3.63 9.12 3.01
C TRP A 71 -4.59 8.31 2.11
N ARG A 72 -4.07 7.47 1.21
CA ARG A 72 -4.90 6.61 0.35
C ARG A 72 -5.75 5.64 1.17
N GLN A 73 -5.14 4.95 2.13
CA GLN A 73 -5.85 4.02 3.00
C GLN A 73 -6.96 4.73 3.79
N SER A 74 -6.65 5.89 4.36
CA SER A 74 -7.64 6.72 5.07
C SER A 74 -8.79 7.15 4.16
N LYS A 75 -8.52 7.61 2.93
CA LYS A 75 -9.56 8.01 1.99
C LYS A 75 -10.42 6.86 1.49
N ILE A 76 -9.83 5.69 1.25
CA ILE A 76 -10.59 4.49 0.91
C ILE A 76 -11.49 4.11 2.07
N GLN A 77 -10.96 4.09 3.30
CA GLN A 77 -11.74 3.76 4.49
C GLN A 77 -12.91 4.72 4.70
N GLU A 78 -12.66 6.04 4.62
CA GLU A 78 -13.69 7.08 4.70
C GLU A 78 -14.81 6.85 3.66
N ARG A 79 -14.44 6.47 2.43
CA ARG A 79 -15.41 6.18 1.37
C ARG A 79 -16.20 4.92 1.66
N LEU A 80 -15.54 3.83 2.08
CA LEU A 80 -16.21 2.56 2.40
C LEU A 80 -17.20 2.70 3.56
N GLU A 81 -16.90 3.53 4.54
CA GLU A 81 -17.80 3.80 5.68
C GLU A 81 -19.11 4.50 5.26
N THR A 82 -19.09 5.25 4.16
CA THR A 82 -20.30 5.90 3.62
C THR A 82 -21.16 4.98 2.74
N LEU A 83 -20.65 3.81 2.37
CA LEU A 83 -21.40 2.84 1.57
C LEU A 83 -22.41 2.09 2.44
N ARG A 84 -23.41 1.50 1.77
CA ARG A 84 -24.37 0.65 2.46
C ARG A 84 -23.74 -0.70 2.75
N HIS A 85 -23.61 -1.03 4.03
CA HIS A 85 -23.18 -2.34 4.52
C HIS A 85 -24.38 -3.28 4.60
N ILE A 86 -24.19 -4.52 4.16
CA ILE A 86 -25.19 -5.58 4.15
C ILE A 86 -24.56 -6.81 4.79
N ASP A 87 -25.19 -7.31 5.85
CA ASP A 87 -24.82 -8.59 6.42
C ASP A 87 -25.29 -9.73 5.51
N PRO A 88 -24.46 -10.76 5.24
CA PRO A 88 -24.82 -11.89 4.39
C PRO A 88 -26.14 -12.56 4.78
N VAL A 89 -26.41 -12.67 6.09
CA VAL A 89 -27.66 -13.20 6.66
C VAL A 89 -28.90 -12.43 6.19
N THR A 90 -28.75 -11.14 5.89
CA THR A 90 -29.87 -10.30 5.41
C THR A 90 -30.20 -10.57 3.94
N LEU A 91 -29.24 -11.04 3.13
CA LEU A 91 -29.47 -11.39 1.73
C LEU A 91 -30.34 -12.64 1.57
N GLU A 92 -30.22 -13.62 2.47
CA GLU A 92 -31.05 -14.83 2.43
C GLU A 92 -32.55 -14.51 2.58
N SER A 93 -32.87 -13.38 3.22
CA SER A 93 -34.25 -12.98 3.53
C SER A 93 -34.92 -12.09 2.47
N LYS A 94 -34.17 -11.59 1.47
CA LYS A 94 -34.67 -10.57 0.54
C LYS A 94 -34.07 -10.77 -0.85
N PRO A 95 -34.85 -10.69 -1.95
CA PRO A 95 -34.30 -10.82 -3.30
C PRO A 95 -33.57 -9.52 -3.69
N LEU A 96 -32.44 -9.23 -3.04
CA LEU A 96 -31.55 -8.14 -3.42
C LEU A 96 -30.71 -8.60 -4.62
N SER A 97 -31.32 -8.52 -5.81
CA SER A 97 -30.70 -8.70 -7.12
C SER A 97 -30.23 -10.13 -7.46
N GLN A 98 -30.16 -10.44 -8.75
CA GLN A 98 -29.74 -11.74 -9.30
C GLN A 98 -28.23 -12.00 -9.14
N VAL A 99 -27.53 -11.25 -8.30
CA VAL A 99 -26.07 -11.35 -8.13
C VAL A 99 -25.79 -12.13 -6.85
N SER A 100 -25.22 -13.31 -7.01
CA SER A 100 -24.90 -14.24 -5.93
C SER A 100 -23.40 -14.32 -5.61
N GLU A 101 -22.54 -13.66 -6.38
CA GLU A 101 -21.08 -13.75 -6.21
C GLU A 101 -20.41 -12.38 -6.23
N CYS A 102 -19.23 -12.30 -5.59
CA CYS A 102 -18.38 -11.14 -5.66
C CYS A 102 -17.61 -11.12 -6.98
N ALA A 103 -17.81 -10.10 -7.83
CA ALA A 103 -17.10 -10.01 -9.11
C ALA A 103 -15.56 -9.82 -9.01
N ILE A 104 -15.03 -9.62 -7.80
CA ILE A 104 -13.57 -9.46 -7.56
C ILE A 104 -12.91 -10.81 -7.26
N CYS A 105 -13.40 -11.56 -6.27
CA CYS A 105 -12.83 -12.88 -5.91
C CYS A 105 -13.55 -14.06 -6.58
N ARG A 106 -14.75 -13.85 -7.13
CA ARG A 106 -15.64 -14.87 -7.73
C ARG A 106 -16.17 -15.92 -6.74
N GLU A 107 -16.12 -15.63 -5.45
CA GLU A 107 -16.75 -16.46 -4.43
C GLU A 107 -18.22 -16.07 -4.28
N GLU A 108 -19.07 -17.06 -4.04
CA GLU A 108 -20.48 -16.83 -3.74
C GLU A 108 -20.64 -16.15 -2.37
N PHE A 109 -21.58 -15.22 -2.27
CA PHE A 109 -21.87 -14.53 -1.01
C PHE A 109 -22.40 -15.45 0.08
N SER A 110 -22.95 -16.61 -0.28
CA SER A 110 -23.40 -17.66 0.66
C SER A 110 -22.25 -18.45 1.27
N GLU A 111 -21.07 -18.47 0.64
CA GLU A 111 -19.89 -19.20 1.12
C GLU A 111 -19.03 -18.38 2.08
N SER A 112 -19.38 -17.11 2.30
CA SER A 112 -18.59 -16.14 3.03
C SER A 112 -19.43 -15.37 4.05
N GLU A 113 -18.93 -15.26 5.28
CA GLU A 113 -19.52 -14.40 6.32
C GLU A 113 -19.04 -12.94 6.24
N GLN A 114 -18.32 -12.58 5.18
CA GLN A 114 -17.78 -11.23 5.02
C GLN A 114 -18.88 -10.20 4.79
N ILE A 115 -18.72 -9.02 5.41
CA ILE A 115 -19.59 -7.88 5.19
C ILE A 115 -19.61 -7.53 3.70
N LEU A 116 -20.81 -7.32 3.17
CA LEU A 116 -21.01 -6.90 1.80
C LEU A 116 -21.24 -5.40 1.75
N VAL A 117 -20.75 -4.79 0.68
CA VAL A 117 -21.00 -3.38 0.41
C VAL A 117 -21.70 -3.21 -0.93
N GLN A 118 -22.74 -2.39 -0.93
CA GLN A 118 -23.49 -2.02 -2.13
C GLN A 118 -23.05 -0.65 -2.63
N LEU A 119 -22.61 -0.58 -3.89
CA LEU A 119 -22.30 0.69 -4.54
C LEU A 119 -23.59 1.45 -4.88
N PRO A 120 -23.60 2.79 -4.78
CA PRO A 120 -24.80 3.59 -4.99
C PRO A 120 -25.25 3.67 -6.46
N CYS A 121 -24.38 3.29 -7.41
CA CYS A 121 -24.67 3.40 -8.84
C CYS A 121 -25.66 2.34 -9.34
N HIS A 122 -25.73 1.16 -8.73
CA HIS A 122 -26.74 0.15 -9.07
C HIS A 122 -26.94 -0.86 -7.93
N PRO A 123 -28.18 -1.32 -7.64
CA PRO A 123 -28.44 -2.27 -6.55
C PRO A 123 -27.72 -3.62 -6.66
N SER A 124 -27.34 -4.02 -7.87
CA SER A 124 -26.62 -5.27 -8.12
C SER A 124 -25.10 -5.17 -7.97
N HIS A 125 -24.55 -3.98 -7.73
CA HIS A 125 -23.11 -3.79 -7.53
C HIS A 125 -22.74 -4.08 -6.08
N LEU A 126 -22.67 -5.38 -5.77
CA LEU A 126 -22.33 -5.94 -4.46
C LEU A 126 -20.92 -6.53 -4.49
N PHE A 127 -20.16 -6.29 -3.42
CA PHE A 127 -18.81 -6.82 -3.25
C PHE A 127 -18.56 -7.15 -1.78
N HIS A 128 -17.68 -8.11 -1.51
CA HIS A 128 -17.08 -8.20 -0.18
C HIS A 128 -16.34 -6.89 0.14
N ARG A 129 -16.52 -6.38 1.36
CA ARG A 129 -15.90 -5.13 1.83
C ARG A 129 -14.40 -5.14 1.60
N ASP A 130 -13.72 -6.23 1.94
CA ASP A 130 -12.27 -6.36 1.84
C ASP A 130 -11.80 -6.46 0.38
N CYS A 131 -12.60 -7.10 -0.47
CA CYS A 131 -12.32 -7.20 -1.90
C CYS A 131 -12.34 -5.82 -2.55
N ILE A 132 -13.40 -5.04 -2.34
CA ILE A 132 -13.49 -3.69 -2.93
C ILE A 132 -12.48 -2.72 -2.30
N GLN A 133 -12.18 -2.86 -1.01
CA GLN A 133 -11.11 -2.09 -0.35
C GLN A 133 -9.77 -2.32 -1.05
N THR A 134 -9.40 -3.58 -1.26
CA THR A 134 -8.16 -3.97 -1.94
C THR A 134 -8.15 -3.47 -3.38
N TRP A 135 -9.27 -3.59 -4.08
CA TRP A 135 -9.38 -3.15 -5.48
C TRP A 135 -9.26 -1.62 -5.62
N LEU A 136 -9.92 -0.85 -4.75
CA LEU A 136 -9.78 0.61 -4.71
C LEU A 136 -8.36 1.04 -4.33
N GLY A 137 -7.72 0.31 -3.41
CA GLY A 137 -6.30 0.49 -3.06
C GLY A 137 -5.37 0.36 -4.26
N LYS A 138 -5.73 -0.51 -5.22
CA LYS A 138 -5.00 -0.71 -6.48
C LYS A 138 -5.26 0.37 -7.54
N MET A 139 -6.41 1.06 -7.48
CA MET A 139 -6.86 2.01 -8.50
C MET A 139 -6.66 3.48 -8.12
N CYS A 140 -6.62 3.80 -6.82
CA CYS A 140 -6.28 5.13 -6.33
C CYS A 140 -4.78 5.42 -6.54
N ARG A 141 -4.41 5.80 -7.76
CA ARG A 141 -3.14 6.49 -8.00
C ARG A 141 -3.27 7.91 -7.46
N VAL A 142 -2.54 8.21 -6.39
CA VAL A 142 -2.29 9.59 -5.99
C VAL A 142 -1.30 10.16 -6.98
N GLU A 143 -1.70 11.20 -7.71
CA GLU A 143 -0.74 12.13 -8.31
C GLU A 143 0.20 12.56 -7.19
N VAL A 144 1.50 12.30 -7.34
CA VAL A 144 2.51 12.75 -6.38
C VAL A 144 2.34 14.25 -6.23
N VAL A 145 1.71 14.69 -5.14
CA VAL A 145 1.68 16.10 -4.78
C VAL A 145 3.09 16.38 -4.29
N LEU A 146 3.95 16.80 -5.21
CA LEU A 146 5.21 17.42 -4.87
C LEU A 146 4.83 18.67 -4.08
N ALA A 147 5.01 18.61 -2.76
CA ALA A 147 4.93 19.78 -1.92
C ALA A 147 6.01 20.75 -2.42
N GLY A 148 5.57 21.85 -3.04
CA GLY A 148 6.41 23.01 -3.33
C GLY A 148 6.61 23.87 -2.10
#